data_AF-A0A850GAC7-F1
#
_entry.id   AF-A0A850GAC7-F1
#
_cell.length_a   1.000
_cell.length_b   1.000
_cell.length_c   1.000
_cell.angle_alpha   90.00
_cell.angle_beta   90.00
_cell.angle_gamma   90.00
#
_symmetry.space_group_name_H-M   'P 1'
#
loop_
_entity.id
_entity.type
_entity.pdbx_description
1 polymer ?
#
loop_
_entity_poly.entity_id
_entity_poly.type
_entity_poly.pdbx_seq_one_letter_code
_entity_poly.pdbx_strand_id
1 'polypeptide(L)'
;MTHSFDYSRHLVRGNRFSVDMSWTRPGTPPVVLVHGFMGTRGTMLPLTHRFQADGRVVFSYAYGKFNFASLRRSAEDLAGQLEAICEKLEVPRVDLVGFSMGGLISLYTLKLLGGHRYVRNLVMMGSPLRGTWVGLAGVATLGAISPSVWQVLPGSPFLEDLLTSPVPEGVRMRQIHAASDAFCPPPGPIPGVAARDYIMLPGGHSSLVVAEHFYEACREFLDDTADIDELEYSFEPISRPSAYSLDDQDAAE
;
A
#
# COMPACT_ATOMS: atom_id res chain seq x y z
N MET A 1 -34.35 8.81 -9.19
CA MET A 1 -34.45 7.44 -8.61
C MET A 1 -33.46 6.45 -9.26
N THR A 2 -32.70 6.84 -10.28
CA THR A 2 -31.83 5.97 -11.09
C THR A 2 -30.44 5.73 -10.49
N HIS A 3 -29.90 6.68 -9.70
CA HIS A 3 -28.54 6.58 -9.13
C HIS A 3 -28.41 5.66 -7.90
N SER A 4 -29.49 5.42 -7.15
CA SER A 4 -29.46 4.45 -6.03
C SER A 4 -29.40 3.00 -6.52
N PHE A 5 -29.90 2.73 -7.72
CA PHE A 5 -29.90 1.38 -8.30
C PHE A 5 -28.49 0.98 -8.77
N ASP A 6 -27.76 1.90 -9.40
CA ASP A 6 -26.37 1.68 -9.81
C ASP A 6 -25.44 1.47 -8.61
N TYR A 7 -25.60 2.27 -7.55
CA TYR A 7 -24.85 2.12 -6.30
C TYR A 7 -25.06 0.74 -5.65
N SER A 8 -26.31 0.28 -5.60
CA SER A 8 -26.67 -1.04 -5.06
C SER A 8 -26.10 -2.19 -5.90
N ARG A 9 -25.98 -1.99 -7.23
CA ARG A 9 -25.44 -2.98 -8.16
C ARG A 9 -23.93 -3.21 -7.98
N HIS A 10 -23.20 -2.19 -7.54
CA HIS A 10 -21.77 -2.32 -7.22
C HIS A 10 -21.51 -3.07 -5.91
N LEU A 11 -22.43 -3.01 -4.94
CA LEU A 11 -22.32 -3.71 -3.65
C LEU A 11 -22.53 -5.24 -3.76
N VAL A 12 -23.40 -5.69 -4.67
CA VAL A 12 -23.64 -7.13 -4.96
C VAL A 12 -22.58 -7.70 -5.92
N ARG A 13 -21.86 -6.79 -6.60
CA ARG A 13 -20.68 -6.93 -7.47
C ARG A 13 -19.71 -8.08 -7.26
N GLY A 14 -19.18 -8.19 -6.04
CA GLY A 14 -18.00 -8.99 -5.67
C GLY A 14 -16.95 -9.17 -6.78
N ASN A 15 -15.87 -8.38 -6.81
CA ASN A 15 -14.73 -8.43 -7.76
C ASN A 15 -14.85 -9.46 -8.92
N ARG A 16 -15.75 -9.22 -9.87
CA ARG A 16 -15.72 -9.90 -11.17
C ARG A 16 -14.92 -9.03 -12.12
N PHE A 17 -13.71 -9.46 -12.43
CA PHE A 17 -12.90 -8.90 -13.51
C PHE A 17 -13.70 -8.96 -14.81
N SER A 18 -13.90 -7.82 -15.45
CA SER A 18 -14.23 -7.79 -16.88
C SER A 18 -12.97 -8.18 -17.64
N VAL A 19 -13.07 -9.12 -18.56
CA VAL A 19 -11.93 -9.62 -19.37
C VAL A 19 -11.49 -8.59 -20.42
N ASP A 20 -12.29 -7.55 -20.66
CA ASP A 20 -11.89 -6.43 -21.50
C ASP A 20 -10.94 -5.48 -20.75
N MET A 21 -9.64 -5.71 -20.97
CA MET A 21 -8.52 -4.92 -20.46
C MET A 21 -7.89 -4.05 -21.56
N SER A 22 -8.58 -3.85 -22.69
CA SER A 22 -8.09 -3.04 -23.82
C SER A 22 -7.84 -1.57 -23.47
N TRP A 23 -8.47 -1.10 -22.38
CA TRP A 23 -8.27 0.23 -21.81
C TRP A 23 -6.95 0.37 -21.02
N THR A 24 -6.28 -0.75 -20.69
CA THR A 24 -5.06 -0.69 -19.88
C THR A 24 -3.85 -0.30 -20.72
N ARG A 25 -2.91 0.42 -20.11
CA ARG A 25 -1.61 0.74 -20.72
C ARG A 25 -0.66 -0.45 -20.50
N PRO A 26 -0.28 -1.21 -21.54
CA PRO A 26 0.60 -2.37 -21.38
C PRO A 26 1.95 -1.95 -20.77
N GLY A 27 2.54 -2.83 -19.97
CA GLY A 27 3.85 -2.57 -19.33
C GLY A 27 3.80 -1.62 -18.13
N THR A 28 2.65 -1.08 -17.75
CA THR A 28 2.51 -0.27 -16.52
C THR A 28 2.21 -1.17 -15.30
N PRO A 29 2.97 -1.05 -14.20
CA PRO A 29 2.69 -1.85 -13.00
C PRO A 29 1.30 -1.55 -12.40
N PRO A 30 0.60 -2.60 -11.93
CA PRO A 30 -0.65 -2.42 -11.20
C PRO A 30 -0.46 -1.55 -9.96
N VAL A 31 -1.52 -0.83 -9.58
CA VAL A 31 -1.57 0.01 -8.37
C VAL A 31 -2.42 -0.68 -7.31
N VAL A 32 -1.87 -0.89 -6.13
CA VAL A 32 -2.60 -1.35 -4.95
C VAL A 32 -2.89 -0.16 -4.05
N LEU A 33 -4.18 0.11 -3.81
CA LEU A 33 -4.67 1.16 -2.94
C LEU A 33 -4.99 0.59 -1.55
N VAL A 34 -4.43 1.23 -0.53
CA VAL A 34 -4.59 0.85 0.87
C VAL A 34 -5.31 1.97 1.64
N HIS A 35 -6.54 1.70 2.08
CA HIS A 35 -7.37 2.70 2.75
C HIS A 35 -6.96 2.93 4.22
N GLY A 36 -7.42 4.05 4.79
CA GLY A 36 -7.20 4.43 6.19
C GLY A 36 -8.19 3.80 7.19
N PHE A 37 -8.10 4.25 8.45
CA PHE A 37 -8.94 3.81 9.57
C PHE A 37 -10.43 4.05 9.31
N MET A 38 -11.27 3.06 9.60
CA MET A 38 -12.72 3.06 9.30
C MET A 38 -13.09 3.33 7.83
N GLY A 39 -12.09 3.35 6.95
CA GLY A 39 -12.29 3.47 5.52
C GLY A 39 -13.00 2.23 4.95
N THR A 40 -13.74 2.45 3.88
CA THR A 40 -14.15 1.39 2.96
C THR A 40 -13.47 1.63 1.63
N ARG A 41 -13.57 0.68 0.70
CA ARG A 41 -13.17 0.89 -0.71
C ARG A 41 -13.76 2.18 -1.30
N GLY A 42 -14.93 2.61 -0.79
CA GLY A 42 -15.59 3.87 -1.16
C GLY A 42 -14.70 5.12 -0.99
N THR A 43 -13.85 5.16 0.04
CA THR A 43 -12.95 6.29 0.30
C THR A 43 -11.86 6.45 -0.76
N MET A 44 -11.50 5.36 -1.44
CA MET A 44 -10.47 5.33 -2.47
C MET A 44 -11.04 5.44 -3.88
N LEU A 45 -12.37 5.45 -4.05
CA LEU A 45 -13.01 5.47 -5.37
C LEU A 45 -12.54 6.61 -6.28
N PRO A 46 -12.37 7.87 -5.82
CA PRO A 46 -11.91 8.92 -6.71
C PRO A 46 -10.50 8.66 -7.24
N LEU A 47 -9.59 8.09 -6.42
CA LEU A 47 -8.26 7.65 -6.89
C LEU A 47 -8.36 6.46 -7.83
N THR A 48 -9.19 5.46 -7.52
CA THR A 48 -9.45 4.31 -8.40
C THR A 48 -9.89 4.78 -9.79
N HIS A 49 -10.86 5.70 -9.86
CA HIS A 49 -11.36 6.20 -11.14
C HIS A 49 -10.30 6.97 -11.93
N ARG A 50 -9.48 7.78 -11.27
CA ARG A 50 -8.40 8.53 -11.95
C ARG A 50 -7.33 7.60 -12.50
N PHE A 51 -6.83 6.65 -11.69
CA PHE A 51 -5.89 5.64 -12.17
C PHE A 51 -6.46 4.80 -13.32
N GLN A 52 -7.74 4.42 -13.24
CA GLN A 52 -8.40 3.69 -14.33
C GLN A 52 -8.54 4.53 -15.61
N ALA A 53 -8.87 5.82 -15.48
CA ALA A 53 -8.89 6.75 -16.62
C ALA A 53 -7.51 6.89 -17.28
N ASP A 54 -6.44 6.75 -16.49
CA ASP A 54 -5.06 6.68 -16.98
C ASP A 54 -4.60 5.27 -17.42
N GLY A 55 -5.52 4.32 -17.54
CA GLY A 55 -5.21 2.98 -18.04
C GLY A 55 -4.43 2.09 -17.08
N ARG A 56 -4.40 2.42 -15.78
CA ARG A 56 -3.71 1.63 -14.76
C ARG A 56 -4.64 0.56 -14.17
N VAL A 57 -4.13 -0.65 -13.98
CA VAL A 57 -4.85 -1.71 -13.23
C VAL A 57 -4.83 -1.36 -11.75
N VAL A 58 -5.99 -1.35 -11.08
CA VAL A 58 -6.11 -0.92 -9.68
C VAL A 58 -6.75 -1.99 -8.80
N PHE A 59 -6.11 -2.31 -7.67
CA PHE A 59 -6.66 -3.14 -6.61
C PHE A 59 -6.93 -2.30 -5.38
N SER A 60 -8.15 -2.35 -4.83
CA SER A 60 -8.43 -1.73 -3.52
C SER A 60 -8.40 -2.80 -2.44
N TYR A 61 -7.38 -2.73 -1.60
CA TYR A 61 -7.25 -3.57 -0.42
C TYR A 61 -8.39 -3.23 0.56
N ALA A 62 -9.01 -4.24 1.18
CA ALA A 62 -10.01 -4.04 2.25
C ALA A 62 -9.69 -4.90 3.49
N TYR A 63 -9.42 -4.27 4.64
CA TYR A 63 -9.07 -4.97 5.89
C TYR A 63 -10.32 -5.37 6.69
N GLY A 64 -10.83 -6.60 6.45
CA GLY A 64 -11.81 -7.28 7.31
C GLY A 64 -13.19 -6.61 7.46
N LYS A 65 -14.19 -7.37 7.92
CA LYS A 65 -15.48 -6.76 8.30
C LYS A 65 -15.26 -5.99 9.62
N PHE A 66 -15.47 -4.66 9.58
CA PHE A 66 -15.50 -3.73 10.73
C PHE A 66 -14.18 -3.09 11.24
N ASN A 67 -13.02 -3.21 10.56
CA ASN A 67 -11.78 -2.47 10.92
C ASN A 67 -11.25 -2.68 12.37
N PHE A 68 -11.53 -3.85 12.98
CA PHE A 68 -11.06 -4.20 14.33
C PHE A 68 -9.79 -5.06 14.35
N ALA A 69 -9.27 -5.46 13.19
CA ALA A 69 -7.98 -6.14 13.12
C ALA A 69 -6.84 -5.18 13.48
N SER A 70 -5.81 -5.68 14.16
CA SER A 70 -4.59 -4.90 14.44
C SER A 70 -3.90 -4.47 13.14
N LEU A 71 -3.13 -3.39 13.20
CA LEU A 71 -2.30 -2.93 12.08
C LEU A 71 -1.30 -3.99 11.63
N ARG A 72 -0.78 -4.78 12.58
CA ARG A 72 0.15 -5.89 12.29
C ARG A 72 -0.51 -6.98 11.44
N ARG A 73 -1.70 -7.45 11.86
CA ARG A 73 -2.45 -8.45 11.09
C ARG A 73 -2.82 -7.91 9.71
N SER A 74 -3.20 -6.63 9.65
CA SER A 74 -3.45 -5.94 8.39
C SER A 74 -2.21 -5.95 7.49
N ALA A 75 -1.02 -5.71 8.05
CA ALA A 75 0.22 -5.74 7.30
C ALA A 75 0.59 -7.16 6.80
N GLU A 76 0.31 -8.19 7.60
CA GLU A 76 0.47 -9.61 7.23
C GLU A 76 -0.45 -9.99 6.07
N ASP A 77 -1.73 -9.64 6.17
CA ASP A 77 -2.70 -9.90 5.10
C ASP A 77 -2.34 -9.12 3.82
N LEU A 78 -1.80 -7.90 3.94
CA LEU A 78 -1.28 -7.13 2.80
C LEU A 78 -0.07 -7.82 2.15
N ALA A 79 0.86 -8.36 2.94
CA ALA A 79 2.03 -9.05 2.42
C ALA A 79 1.62 -10.25 1.53
N GLY A 80 0.71 -11.09 2.02
CA GLY A 80 0.19 -12.23 1.25
C GLY A 80 -0.61 -11.83 0.01
N GLN A 81 -1.32 -10.70 0.05
CA GLN A 81 -2.02 -10.19 -1.14
C GLN A 81 -1.06 -9.65 -2.20
N LEU A 82 0.01 -8.96 -1.81
CA LEU A 82 1.01 -8.46 -2.75
C LEU A 82 1.69 -9.61 -3.50
N GLU A 83 2.08 -10.65 -2.78
CA GLU A 83 2.61 -11.90 -3.35
C GLU A 83 1.62 -12.51 -4.34
N ALA A 84 0.38 -12.76 -3.90
CA ALA A 84 -0.64 -13.38 -4.75
C ALA A 84 -1.01 -12.53 -5.99
N ILE A 85 -0.93 -11.20 -5.92
CA ILE A 85 -1.14 -10.31 -7.07
C ILE A 85 0.02 -10.45 -8.07
N CYS A 86 1.26 -10.42 -7.59
CA CYS A 86 2.44 -10.55 -8.44
C CYS A 86 2.46 -11.92 -9.15
N GLU A 87 2.18 -13.00 -8.42
CA GLU A 87 2.11 -14.35 -8.98
C GLU A 87 1.00 -14.49 -10.02
N LYS A 88 -0.23 -14.03 -9.73
CA LYS A 88 -1.38 -14.22 -10.63
C LYS A 88 -1.33 -13.37 -11.89
N LEU A 89 -0.69 -12.20 -11.81
CA LEU A 89 -0.54 -11.30 -12.96
C LEU A 89 0.79 -11.48 -13.67
N GLU A 90 1.66 -12.36 -13.17
CA GLU A 90 3.02 -12.57 -13.67
C GLU A 90 3.81 -11.27 -13.79
N VAL A 91 3.61 -10.36 -12.82
CA VAL A 91 4.34 -9.08 -12.74
C VAL A 91 5.37 -9.16 -11.61
N PRO A 92 6.58 -8.61 -11.81
CA PRO A 92 7.62 -8.71 -10.79
C PRO A 92 7.28 -7.89 -9.53
N ARG A 93 6.70 -6.70 -9.72
CA ARG A 93 6.36 -5.76 -8.64
C ARG A 93 5.15 -4.90 -9.00
N VAL A 94 4.48 -4.40 -7.97
CA VAL A 94 3.37 -3.44 -8.06
C VAL A 94 3.75 -2.07 -7.48
N ASP A 95 2.94 -1.05 -7.75
CA ASP A 95 2.99 0.22 -7.05
C ASP A 95 1.96 0.26 -5.91
N LEU A 96 2.34 0.84 -4.76
CA LEU A 96 1.53 0.85 -3.55
C LEU A 96 1.20 2.29 -3.14
N VAL A 97 -0.09 2.57 -2.89
CA VAL A 97 -0.55 3.89 -2.43
C VAL A 97 -1.34 3.72 -1.15
N GLY A 98 -0.78 4.19 -0.04
CA GLY A 98 -1.40 4.15 1.28
C GLY A 98 -1.95 5.50 1.71
N PHE A 99 -3.25 5.54 2.04
CA PHE A 99 -3.88 6.72 2.60
C PHE A 99 -3.97 6.63 4.13
N SER A 100 -3.54 7.68 4.83
CA SER A 100 -3.63 7.77 6.29
C SER A 100 -2.98 6.55 6.97
N MET A 101 -3.72 5.81 7.79
CA MET A 101 -3.31 4.55 8.39
C MET A 101 -2.83 3.50 7.36
N GLY A 102 -3.34 3.53 6.13
CA GLY A 102 -2.92 2.62 5.06
C GLY A 102 -1.45 2.77 4.68
N GLY A 103 -0.88 3.97 4.82
CA GLY A 103 0.56 4.17 4.61
C GLY A 103 1.43 3.57 5.72
N LEU A 104 0.94 3.56 6.97
CA LEU A 104 1.62 2.86 8.08
C LEU A 104 1.63 1.34 7.85
N ILE A 105 0.48 0.78 7.48
CA ILE A 105 0.36 -0.66 7.17
C ILE A 105 1.28 -1.02 6.01
N SER A 106 1.26 -0.21 4.94
CA SER A 106 2.12 -0.40 3.77
C SER A 106 3.60 -0.38 4.15
N LEU A 107 4.06 0.66 4.85
CA LEU A 107 5.46 0.79 5.24
C LEU A 107 5.89 -0.36 6.17
N TYR A 108 5.02 -0.78 7.09
CA TYR A 108 5.29 -1.92 7.96
C TYR A 108 5.46 -3.22 7.16
N THR A 109 4.58 -3.47 6.19
CA THR A 109 4.69 -4.62 5.28
C THR A 109 6.02 -4.63 4.53
N LEU A 110 6.50 -3.47 4.06
CA LEU A 110 7.78 -3.40 3.35
C LEU A 110 8.97 -3.67 4.26
N LYS A 111 8.99 -3.04 5.43
CA LYS A 111 10.13 -3.05 6.35
C LYS A 111 10.26 -4.36 7.13
N LEU A 112 9.15 -4.95 7.58
CA LEU A 112 9.19 -6.06 8.53
C LEU A 112 8.67 -7.39 7.98
N LEU A 113 7.92 -7.38 6.88
CA LEU A 113 7.23 -8.58 6.37
C LEU A 113 7.70 -9.00 4.97
N GLY A 114 8.83 -8.46 4.50
CA GLY A 114 9.42 -8.82 3.21
C GLY A 114 8.63 -8.32 2.00
N GLY A 115 7.70 -7.36 2.18
CA GLY A 115 6.87 -6.82 1.11
C GLY A 115 7.65 -5.99 0.08
N HIS A 116 8.86 -5.53 0.41
CA HIS A 116 9.74 -4.81 -0.52
C HIS A 116 10.08 -5.61 -1.79
N ARG A 117 10.02 -6.95 -1.71
CA ARG A 117 10.22 -7.84 -2.86
C ARG A 117 9.14 -7.69 -3.94
N TYR A 118 7.92 -7.30 -3.54
CA TYR A 118 6.74 -7.23 -4.40
C TYR A 118 6.33 -5.80 -4.75
N VAL A 119 7.03 -4.78 -4.22
CA VAL A 119 6.64 -3.37 -4.37
C VAL A 119 7.79 -2.56 -4.97
N ARG A 120 7.49 -1.79 -6.01
CA ARG A 120 8.44 -0.90 -6.70
C ARG A 120 8.45 0.49 -6.08
N ASN A 121 7.26 1.06 -5.90
CA ASN A 121 7.06 2.40 -5.37
C ASN A 121 6.03 2.38 -4.23
N LEU A 122 6.26 3.15 -3.18
CA LEU A 122 5.30 3.43 -2.12
C LEU A 122 5.00 4.92 -2.03
N VAL A 123 3.72 5.29 -2.22
CA VAL A 123 3.22 6.63 -1.93
C VAL A 123 2.42 6.61 -0.63
N MET A 124 2.79 7.46 0.32
CA MET A 124 2.12 7.64 1.61
C MET A 124 1.42 9.00 1.63
N MET A 125 0.09 9.00 1.66
CA MET A 125 -0.73 10.21 1.64
C MET A 125 -1.30 10.50 3.03
N GLY A 126 -0.85 11.58 3.66
CA GLY A 126 -1.33 12.01 4.98
C GLY A 126 -1.16 10.96 6.06
N SER A 127 -0.09 10.16 6.01
CA SER A 127 0.15 9.10 6.99
C SER A 127 0.84 9.64 8.26
N PRO A 128 0.38 9.26 9.47
CA PRO A 128 1.00 9.70 10.72
C PRO A 128 2.24 8.87 11.04
N LEU A 129 3.30 9.04 10.24
CA LEU A 129 4.52 8.22 10.25
C LEU A 129 5.36 8.36 11.53
N ARG A 130 5.12 9.40 12.34
CA ARG A 130 5.71 9.59 13.68
C ARG A 130 4.67 9.48 14.80
N GLY A 131 3.51 8.90 14.49
CA GLY A 131 2.34 8.89 15.34
C GLY A 131 1.52 10.17 15.24
N THR A 132 0.29 10.13 15.74
CA THR A 132 -0.58 11.31 15.89
C THR A 132 -1.24 11.31 17.25
N TRP A 133 -1.20 12.47 17.93
CA TRP A 133 -1.96 12.69 19.16
C TRP A 133 -3.47 12.77 18.91
N VAL A 134 -3.91 12.95 17.66
CA VAL A 134 -5.33 12.87 17.29
C VAL A 134 -5.85 11.43 17.39
N GLY A 135 -4.95 10.44 17.31
CA GLY A 135 -5.25 9.06 17.69
C GLY A 135 -5.80 8.96 19.12
N LEU A 136 -5.35 9.83 20.04
CA LEU A 136 -5.82 9.92 21.43
C LEU A 136 -7.31 10.32 21.54
N ALA A 137 -7.81 11.16 20.63
CA ALA A 137 -9.24 11.48 20.55
C ALA A 137 -10.06 10.27 20.09
N GLY A 138 -9.50 9.47 19.18
CA GLY A 138 -10.03 8.16 18.79
C GLY A 138 -9.90 7.11 19.89
N VAL A 139 -8.87 7.15 20.74
CA VAL A 139 -8.71 6.26 21.92
C VAL A 139 -9.86 6.51 22.89
N ALA A 140 -10.18 7.77 23.16
CA ALA A 140 -11.23 8.16 24.08
C ALA A 140 -12.64 7.76 23.61
N THR A 141 -12.86 7.62 22.30
CA THR A 141 -14.18 7.30 21.71
C THR A 141 -14.31 5.85 21.21
N LEU A 142 -13.23 5.24 20.75
CA LEU A 142 -13.21 3.94 20.05
C LEU A 142 -12.06 3.01 20.50
N GLY A 143 -11.21 3.44 21.45
CA GLY A 143 -10.06 2.66 21.93
C GLY A 143 -10.45 1.35 22.63
N ALA A 144 -11.68 1.23 23.12
CA ALA A 144 -12.23 -0.02 23.63
C ALA A 144 -12.64 -1.01 22.52
N ILE A 145 -12.75 -0.55 21.28
CA ILE A 145 -13.37 -1.30 20.18
C ILE A 145 -12.33 -1.66 19.09
N SER A 146 -11.29 -0.85 18.87
CA SER A 146 -10.24 -1.16 17.87
C SER A 146 -8.81 -1.05 18.43
N PRO A 147 -8.03 -2.16 18.49
CA PRO A 147 -6.62 -2.16 18.86
C PRO A 147 -5.74 -1.23 18.00
N SER A 148 -6.13 -0.96 16.76
CA SER A 148 -5.39 -0.10 15.82
C SER A 148 -5.29 1.35 16.28
N VAL A 149 -6.21 1.79 17.13
CA VAL A 149 -6.21 3.11 17.74
C VAL A 149 -5.07 3.27 18.76
N TRP A 150 -4.72 2.20 19.47
CA TRP A 150 -3.56 2.18 20.38
C TRP A 150 -2.23 2.10 19.62
N GLN A 151 -2.21 1.46 18.46
CA GLN A 151 -0.98 1.25 17.67
C GLN A 151 -0.52 2.49 16.91
N VAL A 152 -1.39 3.48 16.69
CA VAL A 152 -1.01 4.77 16.06
C VAL A 152 -0.57 5.85 17.08
N LEU A 153 -0.66 5.56 18.38
CA LEU A 153 -0.18 6.47 19.41
C LEU A 153 1.36 6.54 19.42
N PRO A 154 1.96 7.73 19.63
CA PRO A 154 3.39 7.86 19.84
C PRO A 154 3.90 6.91 20.95
N GLY A 155 5.01 6.21 20.70
CA GLY A 155 5.59 5.23 21.64
C GLY A 155 4.89 3.86 21.65
N SER A 156 4.01 3.57 20.69
CA SER A 156 3.49 2.22 20.54
C SER A 156 4.60 1.27 20.05
N PRO A 157 4.62 -0.01 20.47
CA PRO A 157 5.58 -1.00 19.96
C PRO A 157 5.55 -1.12 18.43
N PHE A 158 4.38 -0.88 17.81
CA PHE A 158 4.25 -0.86 16.35
C PHE A 158 5.03 0.28 15.70
N LEU A 159 4.92 1.50 16.23
CA LEU A 159 5.67 2.64 15.69
C LEU A 159 7.16 2.55 16.02
N GLU A 160 7.52 2.02 17.19
CA GLU A 160 8.91 1.76 17.54
C GLU A 160 9.54 0.75 16.57
N ASP A 161 8.91 -0.40 16.34
CA ASP A 161 9.33 -1.38 15.34
C ASP A 161 9.48 -0.72 13.96
N LEU A 162 8.51 0.09 13.54
CA LEU A 162 8.50 0.74 12.23
C LEU A 162 9.62 1.78 12.05
N LEU A 163 9.90 2.57 13.09
CA LEU A 163 10.89 3.65 13.07
C LEU A 163 12.32 3.13 13.21
N THR A 164 12.51 2.03 13.96
CA THR A 164 13.83 1.42 14.16
C THR A 164 14.22 0.44 13.06
N SER A 165 13.25 -0.11 12.33
CA SER A 165 13.51 -1.00 11.20
C SER A 165 14.17 -0.27 10.02
N PRO A 166 15.09 -0.96 9.30
CA PRO A 166 15.83 -0.37 8.19
C PRO A 166 14.91 0.14 7.06
N VAL A 167 15.46 1.03 6.24
CA VAL A 167 14.81 1.48 5.01
C VAL A 167 14.69 0.28 4.06
N PRO A 168 13.53 0.02 3.45
CA PRO A 168 13.37 -1.10 2.52
C PRO A 168 14.25 -0.87 1.29
N GLU A 169 15.11 -1.85 0.98
CA GLU A 169 15.99 -1.78 -0.20
C GLU A 169 15.20 -1.92 -1.49
N GLY A 170 15.61 -1.18 -2.53
CA GLY A 170 15.03 -1.27 -3.87
C GLY A 170 13.58 -0.78 -4.00
N VAL A 171 13.06 -0.05 -3.00
CA VAL A 171 11.73 0.58 -3.04
C VAL A 171 11.86 2.09 -2.97
N ARG A 172 11.29 2.80 -3.94
CA ARG A 172 11.21 4.27 -3.88
C ARG A 172 10.02 4.69 -3.05
N MET A 173 10.17 5.75 -2.25
CA MET A 173 9.13 6.22 -1.34
C MET A 173 8.85 7.70 -1.52
N ARG A 174 7.55 8.06 -1.60
CA ARG A 174 7.08 9.45 -1.62
C ARG A 174 6.08 9.70 -0.50
N GLN A 175 6.22 10.84 0.17
CA GLN A 175 5.29 11.35 1.17
C GLN A 175 4.53 12.53 0.60
N ILE A 176 3.20 12.49 0.64
CA ILE A 176 2.34 13.58 0.20
C ILE A 176 1.47 14.01 1.37
N HIS A 177 1.56 15.27 1.74
CA HIS A 177 0.87 15.86 2.89
C HIS A 177 -0.03 17.02 2.45
N ALA A 178 -1.14 17.18 3.17
CA ALA A 178 -2.05 18.30 2.99
C ALA A 178 -1.71 19.40 4.00
N ALA A 179 -1.56 20.64 3.54
CA ALA A 179 -1.10 21.77 4.35
C ALA A 179 -2.02 22.12 5.53
N SER A 180 -3.30 21.75 5.45
CA SER A 180 -4.31 21.94 6.49
C SER A 180 -4.83 20.60 7.04
N ASP A 181 -3.98 19.57 7.08
CA ASP A 181 -4.31 18.28 7.69
C ASP A 181 -4.43 18.38 9.23
N ALA A 182 -5.67 18.41 9.71
CA ALA A 182 -5.97 18.48 11.15
C ALA A 182 -5.73 17.16 11.90
N PHE A 183 -5.51 16.04 11.20
CA PHE A 183 -5.41 14.71 11.80
C PHE A 183 -3.97 14.19 11.85
N CYS A 184 -3.21 14.47 10.80
CA CYS A 184 -1.84 13.97 10.62
C CYS A 184 -0.91 15.16 10.43
N PRO A 185 -0.45 15.80 11.52
CA PRO A 185 0.50 16.91 11.41
C PRO A 185 1.75 16.45 10.65
N PRO A 186 2.35 17.30 9.80
CA PRO A 186 3.47 16.91 8.95
C PRO A 186 4.64 16.36 9.77
N PRO A 187 5.04 15.08 9.59
CA PRO A 187 6.08 14.46 10.41
C PRO A 187 7.51 14.85 9.97
N GLY A 188 7.67 15.69 8.93
CA GLY A 188 8.90 15.77 8.16
C GLY A 188 9.14 14.51 7.31
N PRO A 189 10.20 14.49 6.47
CA PRO A 189 10.56 13.30 5.72
C PRO A 189 11.06 12.19 6.65
N ILE A 190 10.62 10.96 6.41
CA ILE A 190 11.16 9.77 7.08
C ILE A 190 12.45 9.30 6.38
N PRO A 191 13.32 8.52 7.06
CA PRO A 191 14.48 7.92 6.41
C PRO A 191 14.08 7.12 5.16
N GLY A 192 14.84 7.32 4.08
CA GLY A 192 14.60 6.69 2.78
C GLY A 192 13.68 7.47 1.83
N VAL A 193 13.04 8.56 2.29
CA VAL A 193 12.31 9.49 1.42
C VAL A 193 13.23 10.64 1.06
N ALA A 194 13.49 10.83 -0.25
CA ALA A 194 14.30 11.94 -0.73
C ALA A 194 13.58 13.28 -0.50
N ALA A 195 14.35 14.37 -0.38
CA ALA A 195 13.77 15.70 -0.15
C ALA A 195 12.79 16.12 -1.28
N ARG A 196 13.06 15.73 -2.53
CA ARG A 196 12.17 15.94 -3.68
C ARG A 196 10.86 15.17 -3.60
N ASP A 197 10.83 14.08 -2.83
CA ASP A 197 9.69 13.19 -2.66
C ASP A 197 8.95 13.43 -1.34
N TYR A 198 9.24 14.55 -0.67
CA TYR A 198 8.46 15.06 0.45
C TYR A 198 7.62 16.26 -0.01
N ILE A 199 6.35 16.00 -0.30
CA ILE A 199 5.45 16.93 -0.96
C ILE A 199 4.41 17.48 0.02
N MET A 200 4.21 18.79 0.01
CA MET A 200 3.16 19.49 0.78
C MET A 200 2.27 20.28 -0.18
N LEU A 201 0.97 20.00 -0.20
CA LEU A 201 0.02 20.62 -1.13
C LEU A 201 -1.17 21.23 -0.39
N PRO A 202 -1.85 22.25 -0.95
CA PRO A 202 -3.02 22.86 -0.31
C PRO A 202 -4.17 21.86 -0.17
N GLY A 203 -4.83 21.86 0.99
CA GLY A 203 -5.99 21.01 1.27
C GLY A 203 -6.03 20.48 2.70
N GLY A 204 -7.09 19.73 3.02
CA GLY A 204 -7.24 18.99 4.29
C GLY A 204 -7.10 17.46 4.11
N HIS A 205 -7.23 16.69 5.18
CA HIS A 205 -6.99 15.24 5.16
C HIS A 205 -7.81 14.47 4.10
N SER A 206 -9.09 14.79 3.93
CA SER A 206 -9.94 14.14 2.92
C SER A 206 -9.58 14.54 1.49
N SER A 207 -8.97 15.71 1.28
CA SER A 207 -8.60 16.17 -0.06
C SER A 207 -7.50 15.33 -0.68
N LEU A 208 -6.68 14.64 0.12
CA LEU A 208 -5.61 13.73 -0.34
C LEU A 208 -6.11 12.65 -1.29
N VAL A 209 -7.35 12.19 -1.14
CA VAL A 209 -7.94 11.14 -2.00
C VAL A 209 -8.98 11.69 -2.97
N VAL A 210 -9.35 12.97 -2.86
CA VAL A 210 -10.45 13.58 -3.64
C VAL A 210 -9.95 14.61 -4.64
N ALA A 211 -9.03 15.49 -4.26
CA ALA A 211 -8.58 16.58 -5.11
C ALA A 211 -7.53 16.09 -6.12
N GLU A 212 -7.58 16.67 -7.31
CA GLU A 212 -6.82 16.20 -8.47
C GLU A 212 -5.32 16.38 -8.32
N HIS A 213 -4.86 17.49 -7.75
CA HIS A 213 -3.43 17.77 -7.59
C HIS A 213 -2.70 16.76 -6.68
N PHE A 214 -3.41 16.12 -5.74
CA PHE A 214 -2.84 15.02 -4.97
C PHE A 214 -2.70 13.75 -5.80
N TYR A 215 -3.65 13.49 -6.70
CA TYR A 215 -3.55 12.39 -7.66
C TYR A 215 -2.40 12.63 -8.65
N GLU A 216 -2.26 13.85 -9.17
CA GLU A 216 -1.17 14.21 -10.08
C GLU A 216 0.19 13.98 -9.45
N ALA A 217 0.39 14.41 -8.20
CA ALA A 217 1.62 14.16 -7.45
C ALA A 217 1.91 12.67 -7.20
N CYS A 218 0.86 11.84 -7.05
CA CYS A 218 1.00 10.39 -7.02
C CYS A 218 1.41 9.84 -8.39
N ARG A 219 0.66 10.21 -9.45
CA ARG A 219 0.84 9.71 -10.81
C ARG A 219 2.24 10.04 -11.34
N GLU A 220 2.67 11.29 -11.16
CA GLU A 220 4.01 11.75 -11.52
C GLU A 220 5.09 10.85 -10.95
N PHE A 221 5.01 10.52 -9.66
CA PHE A 221 5.96 9.62 -9.01
C PHE A 221 5.91 8.19 -9.55
N LEU A 222 4.70 7.66 -9.77
CA LEU A 222 4.53 6.28 -10.22
C LEU A 222 4.90 6.06 -11.69
N ASP A 223 4.81 7.11 -12.50
CA ASP A 223 5.17 7.09 -13.92
C ASP A 223 6.65 7.46 -14.13
N ASP A 224 7.29 8.12 -13.17
CA ASP A 224 8.72 8.44 -13.23
C ASP A 224 9.58 7.16 -13.17
N THR A 225 10.31 6.90 -14.25
CA THR A 225 11.23 5.76 -14.38
C THR A 225 12.70 6.13 -14.17
N ALA A 226 13.01 7.39 -13.86
CA ALA A 226 14.39 7.91 -13.90
C ALA A 226 15.36 7.20 -12.94
N ASP A 227 14.88 6.55 -11.88
CA ASP A 227 15.71 5.80 -10.93
C ASP A 227 15.71 4.26 -11.20
N ILE A 228 14.95 3.78 -12.19
CA ILE A 228 14.85 2.33 -12.51
C ILE A 228 16.01 1.88 -13.41
N ASP A 229 16.52 2.76 -14.27
CA ASP A 229 17.64 2.46 -15.18
C ASP A 229 18.98 2.26 -14.44
N GLU A 230 19.13 2.75 -13.20
CA GLU A 230 20.31 2.45 -12.36
C GLU A 230 20.19 1.10 -11.62
N LEU A 231 19.02 0.45 -11.64
CA LEU A 231 18.73 -0.79 -10.93
C LEU A 231 18.51 -1.96 -11.90
N GLU A 232 19.23 -2.05 -13.01
CA GLU A 232 19.24 -3.25 -13.86
C GLU A 232 19.70 -4.46 -13.03
N TYR A 233 18.72 -5.30 -12.64
CA TYR A 233 18.91 -6.50 -11.86
C TYR A 233 19.72 -7.52 -12.67
N SER A 234 20.95 -7.83 -12.24
CA SER A 234 21.64 -9.03 -12.67
C SER A 234 20.91 -10.25 -12.09
N PHE A 235 20.09 -10.91 -12.90
CA PHE A 235 19.58 -12.24 -12.58
C PHE A 235 20.67 -13.27 -12.89
N GLU A 236 21.35 -13.79 -11.87
CA GLU A 236 21.91 -15.13 -11.99
C GLU A 236 20.78 -16.15 -11.76
N PRO A 237 20.58 -17.11 -12.68
CA PRO A 237 19.60 -18.16 -12.48
C PRO A 237 19.99 -18.99 -11.26
N ILE A 238 19.08 -19.15 -10.31
CA ILE A 238 19.22 -20.09 -9.21
C ILE A 238 19.38 -21.49 -9.83
N SER A 239 20.59 -22.04 -9.78
CA SER A 239 20.87 -23.40 -10.17
C SER A 239 20.10 -24.33 -9.24
N ARG A 240 19.21 -25.14 -9.83
CA ARG A 240 18.43 -26.14 -9.09
C ARG A 240 19.40 -27.03 -8.30
N PRO A 241 19.17 -27.27 -6.99
CA PRO A 241 19.93 -28.28 -6.28
C PRO A 241 19.67 -29.64 -6.94
N SER A 242 20.77 -30.35 -7.20
CA SER A 242 20.82 -31.71 -7.71
C SER A 242 19.81 -32.58 -6.97
N ALA A 243 18.94 -33.28 -7.70
CA ALA A 243 18.06 -34.29 -7.14
C ALA A 243 18.90 -35.33 -6.38
N TYR A 244 18.55 -35.57 -5.12
CA TYR A 244 19.01 -36.75 -4.40
C TYR A 244 18.41 -37.98 -5.10
N SER A 245 19.26 -38.81 -5.71
CA SER A 245 18.88 -40.15 -6.15
C SER A 245 18.68 -41.02 -4.92
N LEU A 246 17.43 -41.33 -4.60
CA LEU A 246 17.09 -42.46 -3.74
C LEU A 246 16.88 -43.66 -4.67
N ASP A 247 17.97 -44.36 -4.98
CA ASP A 247 17.97 -45.72 -5.53
C ASP A 247 19.38 -46.29 -5.34
N ASP A 248 19.56 -47.05 -4.24
CA ASP A 248 20.43 -48.25 -4.12
C ASP A 248 20.67 -48.56 -2.64
N GLN A 249 19.68 -49.22 -2.02
CA GLN A 249 19.92 -50.15 -0.92
C GLN A 249 18.95 -51.31 -1.09
N ASP A 250 19.33 -52.27 -1.94
CA ASP A 250 18.99 -53.69 -1.77
C ASP A 250 19.84 -54.54 -2.76
N ALA A 251 21.04 -54.92 -2.32
CA ALA A 251 21.80 -56.04 -2.87
C ALA A 251 22.95 -56.49 -1.92
N ALA A 252 22.75 -57.67 -1.31
CA ALA A 252 23.73 -58.59 -0.67
C ALA A 252 24.45 -58.06 0.60
N GLU A 253 24.59 -58.79 1.72
CA GLU A 253 24.62 -60.23 2.05
C GLU A 253 23.87 -60.53 3.36
#